data_AF-A0A4R3KWP1-F1
#
_entry.id   AF-A0A4R3KWP1-F1
#
_cell.length_a   1.000
_cell.length_b   1.000
_cell.length_c   1.000
_cell.angle_alpha   90.00
_cell.angle_beta   90.00
_cell.angle_gamma   90.00
#
_symmetry.space_group_name_H-M   'P 1'
#
loop_
_entity.id
_entity.type
_entity.pdbx_description
1 polymer ?
#
loop_
_entity_poly.entity_id
_entity_poly.type
_entity_poly.pdbx_seq_one_letter_code
_entity_poly.pdbx_strand_id
1 'polypeptide(L)'
;MYCSGHSALGYRSPVYQHVIINLVKKGFIVFAFDPVGQGERIQYYDPNTGQSRMGGPTREHSYPSVQLLLAGTNLVNYMVWDGIRALDYLATRPEVDINRIGVTGRSGGGTQAAYLGAVDDRVKAAAIENYLTSFARLYESKGPQDAEQNLTHGILKGIDHADLLIARLPKASLLIATTNDFFSIQGARETFEQVSTLAKLYPFAQDKLFMVEDDAGHASTRKNREALYAFFQSQLELPGPVTDLEITVPAAAELRVCASGQVSTSTPSENLFSLNKKHASTIQPTFPKHPLSLPDVSFIKELVGFNQPLDTVNNVFTGRVARKGYVIEKYFTYSSGGYLIPYLYFKPELPNGKALIYVHPEGKESMALPGSELERMVQSGYAVFCPDLIGIGEMGPGSYKGDAYIDGVSYNMCFMGLQINKTVVGLRSSDIVALRQVITRAFLFDDIYAISVDELASPLLHAALFDEAIKGVLTIGDFATYSTLVNTEYYDSRHAFSLVPNVLLYYDLPILTRAIAPRKYAHLDGKGAGPAILAKIKGFSAK
;
A
#
# COMPACT_ATOMS: atom_id res chain seq x y z
N MET A 1 -15.06 23.41 7.09
CA MET A 1 -14.91 22.43 6.00
C MET A 1 -15.29 21.04 6.51
N TYR A 2 -16.02 20.27 5.71
CA TYR A 2 -16.43 18.90 6.04
C TYR A 2 -15.81 17.92 5.05
N CYS A 3 -15.01 16.98 5.55
CA CYS A 3 -14.38 15.91 4.80
C CYS A 3 -15.22 14.64 4.88
N SER A 4 -15.50 14.04 3.72
CA SER A 4 -16.28 12.81 3.65
C SER A 4 -15.40 11.59 3.94
N GLY A 5 -15.91 10.65 4.75
CA GLY A 5 -15.35 9.30 4.85
C GLY A 5 -15.76 8.43 3.67
N HIS A 6 -15.47 7.13 3.73
CA HIS A 6 -15.63 6.16 2.64
C HIS A 6 -17.08 5.84 2.20
N SER A 7 -17.93 6.84 2.07
CA SER A 7 -19.23 6.71 1.42
C SER A 7 -19.08 6.86 -0.09
N ALA A 8 -19.63 5.92 -0.86
CA ALA A 8 -19.67 6.06 -2.32
C ALA A 8 -20.41 7.34 -2.78
N LEU A 9 -21.32 7.87 -1.96
CA LEU A 9 -22.05 9.12 -2.23
C LEU A 9 -21.25 10.39 -1.87
N GLY A 10 -20.05 10.25 -1.29
CA GLY A 10 -19.28 11.37 -0.76
C GLY A 10 -20.11 12.17 0.26
N TYR A 11 -20.09 13.49 0.14
CA TYR A 11 -20.78 14.38 1.09
C TYR A 11 -22.31 14.26 1.02
N ARG A 12 -22.86 13.63 -0.01
CA ARG A 12 -24.31 13.46 -0.24
C ARG A 12 -24.91 12.33 0.60
N SER A 13 -24.08 11.58 1.31
CA SER A 13 -24.54 10.56 2.24
C SER A 13 -25.49 11.18 3.29
N PRO A 14 -26.66 10.58 3.56
CA PRO A 14 -27.62 11.17 4.50
C PRO A 14 -27.04 11.40 5.90
N VAL A 15 -26.18 10.50 6.36
CA VAL A 15 -25.50 10.64 7.66
C VAL A 15 -24.57 11.85 7.71
N TYR A 16 -23.94 12.22 6.59
CA TYR A 16 -23.05 13.39 6.52
C TYR A 16 -23.86 14.67 6.32
N GLN A 17 -24.90 14.63 5.48
CA GLN A 17 -25.82 15.75 5.30
C GLN A 17 -26.49 16.16 6.61
N HIS A 18 -26.83 15.21 7.48
CA HIS A 18 -27.36 15.51 8.81
C HIS A 18 -26.46 16.44 9.62
N VAL A 19 -25.16 16.13 9.67
CA VAL A 19 -24.15 16.93 10.38
C VAL A 19 -23.93 18.27 9.67
N ILE A 20 -23.77 18.25 8.35
CA ILE A 20 -23.54 19.44 7.52
C ILE A 20 -24.68 20.45 7.69
N ILE A 21 -25.93 20.01 7.56
CA ILE A 21 -27.10 20.90 7.65
C ILE A 21 -27.26 21.43 9.08
N ASN A 22 -27.00 20.62 10.11
CA ASN A 22 -27.01 21.09 11.49
C ASN A 22 -25.95 22.18 11.75
N LEU A 23 -24.73 22.02 11.24
CA LEU A 23 -23.70 23.07 11.30
C LEU A 23 -24.18 24.36 10.60
N VAL A 24 -24.80 24.25 9.42
CA VAL A 24 -25.37 25.41 8.71
C VAL A 24 -26.46 26.09 9.53
N LYS A 25 -27.38 25.33 10.13
CA LYS A 25 -28.44 25.86 11.01
C LYS A 25 -27.91 26.56 12.27
N LYS A 26 -26.65 26.31 12.64
CA LYS A 26 -25.94 26.98 13.73
C LYS A 26 -25.14 28.21 13.30
N GLY A 27 -25.21 28.58 12.02
CA GLY A 27 -24.58 29.77 11.47
C GLY A 27 -23.20 29.54 10.84
N PHE A 28 -22.76 28.29 10.71
CA PHE A 28 -21.53 27.99 9.99
C PHE A 28 -21.74 27.96 8.47
N ILE A 29 -20.76 28.43 7.73
CA ILE A 29 -20.61 28.08 6.32
C ILE A 29 -19.91 26.74 6.25
N VAL A 30 -20.52 25.77 5.57
CA VAL A 30 -19.97 24.43 5.43
C VAL A 30 -19.68 24.15 3.97
N PHE A 31 -18.39 23.97 3.68
CA PHE A 31 -17.92 23.47 2.39
C PHE A 31 -17.57 22.00 2.51
N ALA A 32 -18.22 21.18 1.70
CA ALA A 32 -17.96 19.76 1.57
C ALA A 32 -17.65 19.44 0.10
N PHE A 33 -16.74 18.51 -0.13
CA PHE A 33 -16.33 18.10 -1.47
C PHE A 33 -16.23 16.57 -1.54
N ASP A 34 -16.24 16.05 -2.77
CA ASP A 34 -16.04 14.63 -3.03
C ASP A 34 -14.53 14.31 -2.93
N PRO A 35 -14.11 13.38 -2.06
CA PRO A 35 -12.77 12.84 -2.11
C PRO A 35 -12.51 12.10 -3.43
N VAL A 36 -11.25 11.84 -3.73
CA VAL A 36 -10.86 10.96 -4.84
C VAL A 36 -11.62 9.64 -4.74
N GLY A 37 -12.20 9.15 -5.84
CA GLY A 37 -12.84 7.84 -5.87
C GLY A 37 -14.26 7.78 -5.30
N GLN A 38 -14.87 8.94 -5.01
CA GLN A 38 -16.17 9.04 -4.36
C GLN A 38 -17.06 10.06 -5.06
N GLY A 39 -18.38 9.94 -4.87
CA GLY A 39 -19.36 10.87 -5.41
C GLY A 39 -19.22 11.05 -6.92
N GLU A 40 -18.96 12.28 -7.36
CA GLU A 40 -18.77 12.62 -8.77
C GLU A 40 -17.31 12.51 -9.25
N ARG A 41 -16.39 12.02 -8.41
CA ARG A 41 -14.94 11.90 -8.70
C ARG A 41 -14.46 10.45 -8.74
N ILE A 42 -15.26 9.56 -9.31
CA ILE A 42 -14.84 8.16 -9.54
C ILE A 42 -13.67 8.14 -10.53
N GLN A 43 -12.55 7.49 -10.17
CA GLN A 43 -11.33 7.47 -10.98
C GLN A 43 -11.43 6.48 -12.14
N TYR A 44 -12.10 5.34 -11.90
CA TYR A 44 -12.28 4.27 -12.88
C TYR A 44 -13.76 4.13 -13.28
N TYR A 45 -14.39 5.25 -13.65
CA TYR A 45 -15.80 5.30 -14.00
C TYR A 45 -16.12 4.54 -15.30
N ASP A 46 -17.13 3.67 -15.27
CA ASP A 46 -17.68 3.05 -16.47
C ASP A 46 -19.00 3.74 -16.87
N PRO A 47 -19.05 4.45 -18.01
CA PRO A 47 -20.26 5.14 -18.44
C PRO A 47 -21.41 4.19 -18.81
N ASN A 48 -21.13 2.90 -19.09
CA ASN A 48 -22.16 1.93 -19.42
C ASN A 48 -22.94 1.44 -18.20
N THR A 49 -22.27 1.37 -17.04
CA THR A 49 -22.87 0.90 -15.78
C THR A 49 -23.20 2.05 -14.83
N GLY A 50 -22.59 3.23 -15.03
CA GLY A 50 -22.68 4.36 -14.12
C GLY A 50 -21.96 4.13 -12.79
N GLN A 51 -21.02 3.17 -12.73
CA GLN A 51 -20.32 2.75 -11.52
C GLN A 51 -18.80 2.70 -11.73
N SER A 52 -18.06 2.58 -10.64
CA SER A 52 -16.63 2.27 -10.67
C SER A 52 -16.37 0.85 -11.18
N ARG A 53 -15.33 0.67 -12.00
CA ARG A 53 -14.77 -0.65 -12.34
C ARG A 53 -13.97 -1.28 -11.20
N MET A 54 -13.44 -0.48 -10.28
CA MET A 54 -12.69 -0.97 -9.11
C MET A 54 -13.59 -1.30 -7.92
N GLY A 55 -14.77 -0.68 -7.84
CA GLY A 55 -15.77 -0.91 -6.81
C GLY A 55 -15.89 0.25 -5.83
N GLY A 56 -15.88 -0.05 -4.52
CA GLY A 56 -16.09 0.96 -3.48
C GLY A 56 -14.89 1.90 -3.27
N PRO A 57 -15.05 2.94 -2.44
CA PRO A 57 -14.04 3.98 -2.23
C PRO A 57 -12.65 3.46 -1.86
N THR A 58 -12.56 2.49 -0.94
CA THR A 58 -11.26 1.95 -0.51
C THR A 58 -10.47 1.29 -1.65
N ARG A 59 -11.16 0.71 -2.64
CA ARG A 59 -10.54 0.13 -3.84
C ARG A 59 -10.15 1.20 -4.85
N GLU A 60 -11.01 2.19 -5.05
CA GLU A 60 -10.73 3.39 -5.85
C GLU A 60 -9.53 4.18 -5.33
N HIS A 61 -9.28 4.15 -4.01
CA HIS A 61 -8.09 4.72 -3.38
C HIS A 61 -6.86 3.82 -3.58
N SER A 62 -7.01 2.52 -3.33
CA SER A 62 -5.88 1.60 -3.23
C SER A 62 -5.32 1.14 -4.58
N TYR A 63 -6.17 0.97 -5.58
CA TYR A 63 -5.73 0.54 -6.90
C TYR A 63 -4.72 1.51 -7.58
N PRO A 64 -4.98 2.83 -7.68
CA PRO A 64 -4.01 3.76 -8.27
C PRO A 64 -2.76 3.93 -7.39
N SER A 65 -2.86 3.65 -6.08
CA SER A 65 -1.77 3.91 -5.13
C SER A 65 -0.48 3.17 -5.45
N VAL A 66 -0.55 1.97 -6.05
CA VAL A 66 0.65 1.23 -6.47
C VAL A 66 1.43 2.03 -7.50
N GLN A 67 0.75 2.60 -8.50
CA GLN A 67 1.37 3.41 -9.54
C GLN A 67 1.91 4.74 -8.99
N LEU A 68 1.17 5.37 -8.07
CA LEU A 68 1.60 6.59 -7.37
C LEU A 68 2.90 6.36 -6.60
N LEU A 69 2.93 5.29 -5.79
CA LEU A 69 4.06 4.96 -4.93
C LEU A 69 5.30 4.57 -5.73
N LEU A 70 5.16 3.86 -6.85
CA LEU A 70 6.30 3.59 -7.76
C LEU A 70 6.91 4.88 -8.31
N ALA A 71 6.07 5.86 -8.66
CA ALA A 71 6.46 7.14 -9.24
C ALA A 71 6.92 8.19 -8.20
N GLY A 72 7.02 7.82 -6.92
CA GLY A 72 7.53 8.72 -5.89
C GLY A 72 6.51 9.69 -5.30
N THR A 73 5.22 9.43 -5.47
CA THR A 73 4.13 10.17 -4.83
C THR A 73 3.20 9.23 -4.07
N ASN A 74 2.17 9.76 -3.42
CA ASN A 74 1.24 8.98 -2.62
C ASN A 74 -0.17 9.58 -2.74
N LEU A 75 -1.21 8.77 -2.59
CA LEU A 75 -2.60 9.21 -2.57
C LEU A 75 -2.86 10.28 -1.50
N VAL A 76 -2.19 10.14 -0.34
CA VAL A 76 -2.25 11.13 0.75
C VAL A 76 -1.93 12.54 0.25
N ASN A 77 -0.92 12.68 -0.63
CA ASN A 77 -0.54 13.98 -1.20
C ASN A 77 -1.69 14.60 -1.98
N TYR A 78 -2.40 13.82 -2.81
CA TYR A 78 -3.52 14.31 -3.60
C TYR A 78 -4.70 14.72 -2.72
N MET A 79 -5.08 13.89 -1.74
CA MET A 79 -6.22 14.19 -0.88
C MET A 79 -5.97 15.39 0.05
N VAL A 80 -4.76 15.51 0.61
CA VAL A 80 -4.38 16.68 1.40
C VAL A 80 -4.34 17.93 0.52
N TRP A 81 -3.82 17.83 -0.71
CA TRP A 81 -3.79 18.94 -1.65
C TRP A 81 -5.19 19.40 -2.07
N ASP A 82 -6.13 18.48 -2.27
CA ASP A 82 -7.55 18.80 -2.50
C ASP A 82 -8.12 19.62 -1.32
N GLY A 83 -7.81 19.22 -0.09
CA GLY A 83 -8.17 19.98 1.13
C GLY A 83 -7.57 21.39 1.16
N ILE A 84 -6.28 21.52 0.83
CA ILE A 84 -5.60 22.83 0.75
C ILE A 84 -6.24 23.72 -0.34
N ARG A 85 -6.58 23.15 -1.50
CA ARG A 85 -7.29 23.89 -2.58
C ARG A 85 -8.71 24.27 -2.18
N ALA A 86 -9.40 23.44 -1.41
CA ALA A 86 -10.70 23.80 -0.85
C ALA A 86 -10.58 25.00 0.10
N LEU A 87 -9.53 25.05 0.93
CA LEU A 87 -9.24 26.21 1.77
C LEU A 87 -8.90 27.47 0.96
N ASP A 88 -8.14 27.35 -0.12
CA ASP A 88 -7.86 28.47 -1.03
C ASP A 88 -9.14 29.01 -1.64
N TYR A 89 -10.02 28.13 -2.13
CA TYR A 89 -11.32 28.53 -2.66
C TYR A 89 -12.14 29.26 -1.59
N LEU A 90 -12.21 28.72 -0.36
CA LEU A 90 -12.91 29.37 0.74
C LEU A 90 -12.36 30.76 1.05
N ALA A 91 -11.05 30.98 0.94
CA ALA A 91 -10.43 32.29 1.14
C ALA A 91 -10.87 33.35 0.10
N THR A 92 -11.43 32.93 -1.04
CA THR A 92 -11.98 33.85 -2.06
C THR A 92 -13.43 34.27 -1.80
N ARG A 93 -14.11 33.65 -0.82
CA ARG A 93 -15.54 33.85 -0.59
C ARG A 93 -15.78 35.00 0.38
N PRO A 94 -16.54 36.06 -0.01
CA PRO A 94 -16.77 37.20 0.88
C PRO A 94 -17.55 36.84 2.14
N GLU A 95 -18.32 35.75 2.11
CA GLU A 95 -19.05 35.24 3.27
C GLU A 95 -18.16 34.49 4.28
N VAL A 96 -16.93 34.10 3.93
CA VAL A 96 -16.05 33.29 4.78
C VAL A 96 -15.02 34.15 5.52
N ASP A 97 -14.98 33.99 6.84
CA ASP A 97 -13.88 34.48 7.67
C ASP A 97 -12.74 33.45 7.73
N ILE A 98 -11.65 33.74 7.01
CA ILE A 98 -10.48 32.84 6.92
C ILE A 98 -9.74 32.68 8.25
N ASN A 99 -9.97 33.56 9.23
CA ASN A 99 -9.38 33.44 10.57
C ASN A 99 -10.17 32.49 11.48
N ARG A 100 -11.33 31.99 11.03
CA ARG A 100 -12.22 31.12 11.81
C ARG A 100 -12.59 29.84 11.06
N ILE A 101 -11.57 29.16 10.54
CA ILE A 101 -11.76 27.90 9.82
C ILE A 101 -11.68 26.69 10.75
N GLY A 102 -12.74 25.89 10.72
CA GLY A 102 -12.77 24.54 11.29
C GLY A 102 -12.73 23.45 10.21
N VAL A 103 -12.15 22.28 10.54
CA VAL A 103 -12.24 21.06 9.71
C VAL A 103 -12.79 19.89 10.53
N THR A 104 -13.66 19.10 9.92
CA THR A 104 -14.17 17.87 10.53
C THR A 104 -14.46 16.81 9.48
N GLY A 105 -14.56 15.56 9.92
CA GLY A 105 -15.01 14.44 9.13
C GLY A 105 -14.94 13.15 9.94
N ARG A 106 -15.63 12.12 9.44
CA ARG A 106 -15.67 10.78 10.05
C ARG A 106 -14.89 9.77 9.23
N SER A 107 -14.17 8.84 9.86
CA SER A 107 -13.47 7.74 9.17
C SER A 107 -12.39 8.29 8.24
N GLY A 108 -12.40 7.98 6.94
CA GLY A 108 -11.54 8.66 5.95
C GLY A 108 -11.68 10.19 5.93
N GLY A 109 -12.84 10.73 6.33
CA GLY A 109 -13.02 12.16 6.55
C GLY A 109 -12.28 12.66 7.79
N GLY A 110 -12.19 11.80 8.81
CA GLY A 110 -11.37 12.02 10.01
C GLY A 110 -9.88 11.97 9.65
N THR A 111 -9.46 11.05 8.80
CA THR A 111 -8.11 10.99 8.21
C THR A 111 -7.74 12.30 7.53
N GLN A 112 -8.59 12.77 6.60
CA GLN A 112 -8.39 14.04 5.90
C GLN A 112 -8.37 15.23 6.86
N ALA A 113 -9.28 15.28 7.85
CA ALA A 113 -9.32 16.33 8.85
C ALA A 113 -8.06 16.35 9.74
N ALA A 114 -7.53 15.18 10.10
CA ALA A 114 -6.30 15.05 10.88
C ALA A 114 -5.09 15.54 10.09
N TYR A 115 -4.90 15.07 8.85
CA TYR A 115 -3.79 15.52 8.00
C TYR A 115 -3.87 17.01 7.69
N LEU A 116 -5.01 17.48 7.16
CA LEU A 116 -5.15 18.90 6.82
C LEU A 116 -5.01 19.79 8.06
N GLY A 117 -5.55 19.35 9.19
CA GLY A 117 -5.37 20.04 10.45
C GLY A 117 -3.89 20.14 10.85
N ALA A 118 -3.09 19.10 10.64
CA ALA A 118 -1.66 19.09 10.97
C ALA A 118 -0.81 19.97 10.03
N VAL A 119 -1.19 20.10 8.74
CA VAL A 119 -0.31 20.72 7.73
C VAL A 119 -0.71 22.11 7.24
N ASP A 120 -1.91 22.62 7.54
CA ASP A 120 -2.36 23.94 7.08
C ASP A 120 -2.72 24.88 8.25
N ASP A 121 -1.99 26.00 8.34
CA ASP A 121 -2.11 26.97 9.44
C ASP A 121 -3.43 27.72 9.50
N ARG A 122 -4.22 27.71 8.41
CA ARG A 122 -5.54 28.33 8.38
C ARG A 122 -6.54 27.57 9.23
N VAL A 123 -6.36 26.26 9.45
CA VAL A 123 -7.27 25.41 10.23
C VAL A 123 -7.11 25.68 11.73
N LYS A 124 -7.99 26.50 12.31
CA LYS A 124 -7.95 26.91 13.73
C LYS A 124 -8.55 25.88 14.68
N ALA A 125 -9.50 25.08 14.20
CA ALA A 125 -10.14 24.02 14.99
C ALA A 125 -10.29 22.74 14.15
N ALA A 126 -9.94 21.57 14.69
CA ALA A 126 -10.12 20.28 14.02
C ALA A 126 -10.91 19.31 14.90
N ALA A 127 -12.02 18.79 14.39
CA ALA A 127 -12.79 17.77 15.08
C ALA A 127 -12.74 16.46 14.28
N ILE A 128 -12.00 15.49 14.82
CA ILE A 128 -11.60 14.28 14.12
C ILE A 128 -12.40 13.11 14.68
N GLU A 129 -13.28 12.55 13.85
CA GLU A 129 -14.25 11.55 14.28
C GLU A 129 -13.89 10.16 13.78
N ASN A 130 -13.84 9.19 14.71
CA ASN A 130 -13.68 7.76 14.45
C ASN A 130 -12.55 7.45 13.44
N TYR A 131 -11.35 7.91 13.74
CA TYR A 131 -10.13 7.66 12.96
C TYR A 131 -8.90 7.51 13.87
N LEU A 132 -8.65 8.51 14.73
CA LEU A 132 -7.46 8.51 15.58
C LEU A 132 -7.54 7.41 16.64
N THR A 133 -6.74 6.37 16.41
CA THR A 133 -6.26 5.40 17.40
C THR A 133 -4.74 5.59 17.58
N SER A 134 -3.95 4.54 17.79
CA SER A 134 -2.48 4.55 17.58
C SER A 134 -2.09 3.47 16.57
N PHE A 135 -0.94 3.59 15.91
CA PHE A 135 -0.46 2.54 15.00
C PHE A 135 -0.31 1.21 15.74
N ALA A 136 0.24 1.20 16.96
CA ALA A 136 0.35 -0.01 17.77
C ALA A 136 -1.01 -0.75 17.91
N ARG A 137 -2.06 -0.04 18.33
CA ARG A 137 -3.42 -0.62 18.47
C ARG A 137 -4.06 -0.96 17.13
N LEU A 138 -3.73 -0.23 16.07
CA LEU A 138 -4.19 -0.55 14.73
C LEU A 138 -3.64 -1.90 14.26
N TYR A 139 -2.33 -2.16 14.41
CA TYR A 139 -1.70 -3.43 14.03
C TYR A 139 -2.06 -4.60 14.94
N GLU A 140 -2.34 -4.36 16.23
CA GLU A 140 -2.87 -5.39 17.13
C GLU A 140 -4.31 -5.81 16.80
N SER A 141 -5.04 -5.01 16.00
CA SER A 141 -6.45 -5.24 15.67
C SER A 141 -6.67 -5.51 14.18
N LYS A 142 -7.03 -4.48 13.40
CA LYS A 142 -7.42 -4.63 11.98
C LYS A 142 -6.30 -4.40 10.98
N GLY A 143 -5.11 -4.01 11.42
CA GLY A 143 -3.98 -3.68 10.53
C GLY A 143 -4.19 -2.38 9.74
N PRO A 144 -3.27 -2.05 8.82
CA PRO A 144 -3.33 -0.82 8.06
C PRO A 144 -4.59 -0.77 7.20
N GLN A 145 -5.19 0.39 7.03
CA GLN A 145 -6.34 0.60 6.16
C GLN A 145 -5.89 0.92 4.72
N ASP A 146 -6.80 1.41 3.89
CA ASP A 146 -6.53 1.77 2.50
C ASP A 146 -5.48 2.88 2.31
N ALA A 147 -5.12 3.15 1.05
CA ALA A 147 -3.97 3.97 0.70
C ALA A 147 -3.96 5.39 1.27
N GLU A 148 -5.12 6.00 1.55
CA GLU A 148 -5.22 7.37 2.09
C GLU A 148 -4.74 7.49 3.54
N GLN A 149 -4.55 6.36 4.24
CA GLN A 149 -4.21 6.35 5.67
C GLN A 149 -2.75 5.95 5.93
N ASN A 150 -1.97 5.68 4.87
CA ASN A 150 -0.63 5.12 5.00
C ASN A 150 0.44 6.05 4.42
N LEU A 151 1.27 6.62 5.30
CA LEU A 151 2.43 7.40 4.91
C LEU A 151 3.62 6.49 4.58
N THR A 152 4.31 6.81 3.48
CA THR A 152 5.58 6.16 3.14
C THR A 152 6.60 6.39 4.25
N HIS A 153 7.07 5.30 4.87
CA HIS A 153 7.99 5.31 6.01
C HIS A 153 7.45 6.04 7.26
N GLY A 154 6.12 6.16 7.43
CA GLY A 154 5.51 6.87 8.56
C GLY A 154 6.03 6.38 9.92
N ILE A 155 5.77 5.11 10.24
CA ILE A 155 6.24 4.47 11.49
C ILE A 155 7.76 4.46 11.57
N LEU A 156 8.46 4.17 10.47
CA LEU A 156 9.92 4.18 10.46
C LEU A 156 10.51 5.55 10.85
N LYS A 157 9.82 6.64 10.49
CA LYS A 157 10.19 8.02 10.87
C LYS A 157 9.64 8.44 12.24
N GLY A 158 8.98 7.53 12.96
CA GLY A 158 8.43 7.79 14.28
C GLY A 158 7.11 8.55 14.27
N ILE A 159 6.41 8.64 13.14
CA ILE A 159 5.09 9.26 13.06
C ILE A 159 4.04 8.27 13.56
N ASP A 160 3.24 8.70 14.53
CA ASP A 160 1.99 8.09 14.98
C ASP A 160 0.83 9.09 14.88
N HIS A 161 -0.39 8.61 15.08
CA HIS A 161 -1.61 9.43 15.09
C HIS A 161 -1.56 10.57 16.13
N ALA A 162 -0.86 10.36 17.26
CA ALA A 162 -0.63 11.40 18.25
C ALA A 162 0.11 12.61 17.64
N ASP A 163 1.06 12.40 16.74
CA ASP A 163 1.86 13.46 16.14
C ASP A 163 1.02 14.42 15.28
N LEU A 164 -0.08 13.94 14.69
CA LEU A 164 -1.03 14.77 13.95
C LEU A 164 -1.73 15.79 14.86
N LEU A 165 -1.95 15.44 16.13
CA LEU A 165 -2.50 16.36 17.14
C LEU A 165 -1.41 17.25 17.74
N ILE A 166 -0.22 16.71 17.98
CA ILE A 166 0.92 17.46 18.51
C ILE A 166 1.30 18.59 17.56
N ALA A 167 1.36 18.33 16.25
CA ALA A 167 1.64 19.32 15.21
C ALA A 167 0.65 20.50 15.22
N ARG A 168 -0.54 20.32 15.80
CA ARG A 168 -1.55 21.36 15.89
C ARG A 168 -1.38 22.27 17.10
N LEU A 169 -0.72 21.85 18.18
CA LEU A 169 -0.65 22.64 19.41
C LEU A 169 -0.04 24.04 19.14
N PRO A 170 -0.64 25.13 19.64
CA PRO A 170 -1.80 25.23 20.55
C PRO A 170 -3.17 25.45 19.84
N LYS A 171 -3.34 25.09 18.57
CA LYS A 171 -4.66 25.14 17.89
C LYS A 171 -5.56 24.03 18.41
N ALA A 172 -6.86 24.30 18.43
CA ALA A 172 -7.82 23.42 19.08
C ALA A 172 -8.06 22.12 18.28
N SER A 173 -8.15 21.00 18.99
CA SER A 173 -8.45 19.69 18.44
C SER A 173 -9.44 18.92 19.34
N LEU A 174 -10.48 18.34 18.74
CA LEU A 174 -11.44 17.46 19.38
C LEU A 174 -11.32 16.05 18.79
N LEU A 175 -11.07 15.06 19.65
CA LEU A 175 -11.23 13.65 19.31
C LEU A 175 -12.66 13.21 19.59
N ILE A 176 -13.31 12.62 18.59
CA ILE A 176 -14.63 12.02 18.72
C ILE A 176 -14.46 10.53 18.44
N ALA A 177 -14.78 9.68 19.41
CA ALA A 177 -14.62 8.24 19.28
C ALA A 177 -15.87 7.49 19.74
N THR A 178 -16.10 6.30 19.18
CA THR A 178 -17.11 5.37 19.66
C THR A 178 -16.48 4.08 20.17
N THR A 179 -17.06 3.50 21.21
CA THR A 179 -16.48 2.37 21.97
C THR A 179 -16.42 1.05 21.18
N ASN A 180 -17.35 0.82 20.25
CA ASN A 180 -17.43 -0.39 19.42
C ASN A 180 -17.04 -0.12 17.96
N ASP A 181 -16.26 0.94 17.71
CA ASP A 181 -15.67 1.18 16.40
C ASP A 181 -14.63 0.10 16.07
N PHE A 182 -14.30 -0.02 14.78
CA PHE A 182 -13.18 -0.79 14.33
C PHE A 182 -11.83 -0.10 14.51
N PHE A 183 -11.81 1.23 14.63
CA PHE A 183 -10.67 1.92 15.20
C PHE A 183 -10.67 1.74 16.72
N SER A 184 -9.54 1.26 17.27
CA SER A 184 -9.49 0.92 18.69
C SER A 184 -9.70 2.14 19.58
N ILE A 185 -10.79 2.11 20.36
CA ILE A 185 -11.09 3.11 21.40
C ILE A 185 -9.97 3.21 22.44
N GLN A 186 -9.32 2.07 22.75
CA GLN A 186 -8.18 2.07 23.66
C GLN A 186 -7.02 2.89 23.10
N GLY A 187 -6.72 2.74 21.80
CA GLY A 187 -5.68 3.55 21.16
C GLY A 187 -6.07 5.02 21.02
N ALA A 188 -7.36 5.35 20.90
CA ALA A 188 -7.84 6.74 20.92
C ALA A 188 -7.59 7.39 22.29
N ARG A 189 -7.89 6.67 23.38
CA ARG A 189 -7.62 7.12 24.77
C ARG A 189 -6.14 7.29 25.04
N GLU A 190 -5.31 6.31 24.66
CA GLU A 190 -3.85 6.37 24.80
C GLU A 190 -3.26 7.56 24.02
N THR A 191 -3.73 7.77 22.80
CA THR A 191 -3.35 8.93 21.98
C THR A 191 -3.73 10.25 22.65
N PHE A 192 -4.97 10.37 23.14
CA PHE A 192 -5.41 11.57 23.85
C PHE A 192 -4.58 11.81 25.12
N GLU A 193 -4.30 10.78 25.91
CA GLU A 193 -3.51 10.87 27.14
C GLU A 193 -2.07 11.31 26.85
N GLN A 194 -1.43 10.75 25.83
CA GLN A 194 -0.09 11.14 25.39
C GLN A 194 -0.03 12.63 25.04
N VAL A 195 -0.96 13.10 24.21
CA VAL A 195 -0.97 14.50 23.76
C VAL A 195 -1.39 15.44 24.89
N SER A 196 -2.32 15.04 25.76
CA SER A 196 -2.71 15.81 26.95
C SER A 196 -1.53 16.00 27.91
N THR A 197 -0.73 14.95 28.12
CA THR A 197 0.48 15.02 28.95
C THR A 197 1.49 16.02 28.38
N LEU A 198 1.70 15.99 27.06
CA LEU A 198 2.56 16.97 26.39
C LEU A 198 1.98 18.40 26.48
N ALA A 199 0.67 18.56 26.24
CA ALA A 199 -0.01 19.86 26.28
C ALA A 199 0.10 20.54 27.64
N LYS A 200 0.17 19.78 28.76
CA LYS A 200 0.42 20.33 30.11
C LYS A 200 1.74 21.09 30.21
N LEU A 201 2.75 20.75 29.40
CA LEU A 201 4.04 21.44 29.37
C LEU A 201 3.99 22.79 28.63
N TYR A 202 2.92 23.07 27.88
CA TYR A 202 2.75 24.29 27.09
C TYR A 202 1.57 25.10 27.63
N PRO A 203 1.80 26.28 28.28
CA PRO A 203 0.73 27.06 28.91
C PRO A 203 -0.47 27.39 28.00
N PHE A 204 -0.21 27.58 26.70
CA PHE A 204 -1.25 27.93 25.72
C PHE A 204 -2.02 26.72 25.15
N ALA A 205 -1.63 25.48 25.49
CA ALA A 205 -2.18 24.26 24.90
C ALA A 205 -3.14 23.48 25.83
N GLN A 206 -3.16 23.80 27.13
CA GLN A 206 -3.89 23.02 28.14
C GLN A 206 -5.40 22.94 27.86
N ASP A 207 -5.99 24.03 27.37
CA ASP A 207 -7.43 24.13 27.06
C ASP A 207 -7.71 24.00 25.55
N LYS A 208 -6.84 23.27 24.83
CA LYS A 208 -6.91 23.15 23.36
C LYS A 208 -7.08 21.72 22.87
N LEU A 209 -7.10 20.75 23.77
CA LEU A 209 -7.33 19.35 23.44
C LEU A 209 -8.58 18.84 24.15
N PHE A 210 -9.51 18.28 23.37
CA PHE A 210 -10.80 17.78 23.86
C PHE A 210 -11.03 16.35 23.37
N MET A 211 -11.81 15.58 24.14
CA MET A 211 -12.27 14.26 23.72
C MET A 211 -13.71 14.06 24.13
N VAL A 212 -14.49 13.43 23.26
CA VAL A 212 -15.83 12.93 23.55
C VAL A 212 -15.93 11.49 23.07
N GLU A 213 -16.51 10.65 23.92
CA GLU A 213 -16.78 9.25 23.61
C GLU A 213 -18.28 8.99 23.69
N ASP A 214 -18.78 8.05 22.89
CA ASP A 214 -20.13 7.50 23.07
C ASP A 214 -20.22 6.02 22.71
N ASP A 215 -21.26 5.35 23.19
CA ASP A 215 -21.45 3.91 22.96
C ASP A 215 -22.17 3.64 21.64
N ALA A 216 -21.40 3.29 20.61
CA ALA A 216 -21.90 2.92 19.29
C ALA A 216 -20.83 2.15 18.50
N GLY A 217 -21.22 1.57 17.36
CA GLY A 217 -20.28 1.14 16.33
C GLY A 217 -19.69 2.34 15.57
N HIS A 218 -19.30 2.13 14.31
CA HIS A 218 -18.77 3.20 13.46
C HIS A 218 -19.84 4.22 13.03
N ALA A 219 -20.12 5.20 13.90
CA ALA A 219 -21.26 6.10 13.78
C ALA A 219 -21.01 7.48 14.40
N SER A 220 -21.86 8.45 14.03
CA SER A 220 -21.93 9.77 14.67
C SER A 220 -23.16 9.82 15.55
N THR A 221 -23.03 9.55 16.85
CA THR A 221 -24.19 9.59 17.75
C THR A 221 -24.68 11.03 17.97
N ARG A 222 -25.88 11.19 18.55
CA ARG A 222 -26.36 12.52 18.91
C ARG A 222 -25.39 13.24 19.86
N LYS A 223 -24.87 12.55 20.86
CA LYS A 223 -23.87 13.10 21.80
C LYS A 223 -22.61 13.56 21.07
N ASN A 224 -22.09 12.74 20.15
CA ASN A 224 -20.93 13.10 19.33
C ASN A 224 -21.19 14.37 18.50
N ARG A 225 -22.35 14.43 17.83
CA ARG A 225 -22.75 15.59 17.02
C ARG A 225 -22.91 16.86 17.86
N GLU A 226 -23.58 16.79 19.00
CA GLU A 226 -23.76 17.95 19.89
C GLU A 226 -22.41 18.45 20.46
N ALA A 227 -21.49 17.54 20.78
CA ALA A 227 -20.13 17.90 21.19
C ALA A 227 -19.32 18.54 20.05
N LEU A 228 -19.43 18.02 18.83
CA LEU A 228 -18.85 18.63 17.62
C LEU A 228 -19.32 20.08 17.45
N TYR A 229 -20.63 20.31 17.55
CA TYR A 229 -21.21 21.64 17.41
C TYR A 229 -20.72 22.59 18.51
N ALA A 230 -20.77 22.14 19.77
CA ALA A 230 -20.29 22.91 20.91
C ALA A 230 -18.82 23.29 20.78
N PHE A 231 -17.98 22.36 20.32
CA PHE A 231 -16.56 22.59 20.08
C PHE A 231 -16.33 23.68 19.05
N PHE A 232 -16.95 23.59 17.87
CA PHE A 232 -16.76 24.63 16.86
C PHE A 232 -17.33 25.98 17.28
N GLN A 233 -18.50 26.01 17.93
CA GLN A 233 -19.09 27.25 18.43
C GLN A 233 -18.18 27.94 19.44
N SER A 234 -17.56 27.17 20.34
CA SER A 234 -16.58 27.68 21.30
C SER A 234 -15.29 28.15 20.62
N GLN A 235 -14.67 27.30 19.80
CA GLN A 235 -13.32 27.55 19.26
C GLN A 235 -13.30 28.52 18.07
N LEU A 236 -14.44 28.76 17.43
CA LEU A 236 -14.62 29.70 16.32
C LEU A 236 -15.54 30.87 16.70
N GLU A 237 -15.76 31.10 18.00
CA GLU A 237 -16.43 32.28 18.54
C GLU A 237 -17.83 32.52 17.94
N LEU A 238 -18.62 31.45 17.81
CA LEU A 238 -19.97 31.49 17.25
C LEU A 238 -21.00 31.00 18.30
N PRO A 239 -21.61 31.90 19.09
CA PRO A 239 -22.58 31.49 20.11
C PRO A 239 -23.87 30.94 19.48
N GLY A 240 -24.54 30.02 20.17
CA GLY A 240 -25.85 29.51 19.75
C GLY A 240 -26.20 28.16 20.40
N PRO A 241 -27.35 27.57 20.05
CA PRO A 241 -27.78 26.28 20.60
C PRO A 241 -26.97 25.13 20.01
N VAL A 242 -26.49 24.25 20.89
CA VAL A 242 -25.72 23.04 20.50
C VAL A 242 -26.63 21.86 20.13
N THR A 243 -27.93 21.91 20.44
CA THR A 243 -28.88 20.81 20.24
C THR A 243 -28.85 20.31 18.79
N ASP A 244 -28.73 19.00 18.61
CA ASP A 244 -28.87 18.37 17.30
C ASP A 244 -30.34 18.38 16.87
N LEU A 245 -30.59 18.92 15.69
CA LEU A 245 -31.93 19.10 15.14
C LEU A 245 -32.27 17.94 14.20
N GLU A 246 -33.53 17.55 14.22
CA GLU A 246 -34.12 16.78 13.13
C GLU A 246 -34.16 17.64 11.87
N ILE A 247 -33.68 17.09 10.76
CA ILE A 247 -33.52 17.79 9.50
C ILE A 247 -34.08 16.96 8.36
N THR A 248 -34.55 17.65 7.32
CA THR A 248 -34.84 17.00 6.03
C THR A 248 -33.56 17.00 5.21
N VAL A 249 -33.07 15.82 4.87
CA VAL A 249 -31.91 15.64 3.99
C VAL A 249 -32.35 15.78 2.53
N PRO A 250 -31.72 16.64 1.72
CA PRO A 250 -31.96 16.70 0.28
C PRO A 250 -31.66 15.37 -0.42
N ALA A 251 -32.37 15.05 -1.50
CA ALA A 251 -32.01 13.87 -2.28
C ALA A 251 -30.60 14.02 -2.87
N ALA A 252 -29.84 12.92 -2.98
CA ALA A 252 -28.46 12.97 -3.50
C ALA A 252 -28.39 13.60 -4.91
N ALA A 253 -29.41 13.43 -5.73
CA ALA A 253 -29.51 14.04 -7.06
C ALA A 253 -29.63 15.57 -7.03
N GLU A 254 -30.25 16.15 -5.99
CA GLU A 254 -30.35 17.60 -5.81
C GLU A 254 -29.00 18.24 -5.47
N LEU A 255 -28.10 17.46 -4.86
CA LEU A 255 -26.76 17.88 -4.49
C LEU A 255 -25.72 17.61 -5.59
N ARG A 256 -26.14 17.13 -6.76
CA ARG A 256 -25.27 16.84 -7.90
C ARG A 256 -24.78 18.14 -8.55
N VAL A 257 -23.48 18.27 -8.76
CA VAL A 257 -22.88 19.45 -9.41
C VAL A 257 -22.69 19.21 -10.90
N CYS A 258 -22.24 18.01 -11.27
CA CYS A 258 -21.91 17.69 -12.65
C CYS A 258 -23.15 17.17 -13.40
N ALA A 259 -23.41 17.67 -14.61
CA ALA A 259 -24.63 17.33 -15.37
C ALA A 259 -24.78 15.82 -15.61
N SER A 260 -23.69 15.12 -15.91
CA SER A 260 -23.69 13.66 -16.08
C SER A 260 -23.57 12.88 -14.77
N GLY A 261 -23.29 13.57 -13.66
CA GLY A 261 -23.04 12.95 -12.36
C GLY A 261 -21.63 12.49 -12.11
N GLN A 262 -20.72 12.76 -13.03
CA GLN A 262 -19.30 12.55 -12.89
C GLN A 262 -18.54 13.71 -13.51
N VAL A 263 -17.42 14.07 -12.89
CA VAL A 263 -16.49 15.08 -13.40
C VAL A 263 -15.89 14.59 -14.72
N SER A 264 -15.49 13.32 -14.79
CA SER A 264 -14.85 12.69 -15.96
C SER A 264 -15.68 12.78 -17.24
N THR A 265 -17.01 12.77 -17.14
CA THR A 265 -17.91 12.85 -18.30
C THR A 265 -18.62 14.20 -18.44
N SER A 266 -18.45 15.14 -17.50
CA SER A 266 -19.06 16.48 -17.59
C SER A 266 -18.09 17.56 -18.03
N THR A 267 -16.79 17.37 -17.83
CA THR A 267 -15.75 18.33 -18.21
C THR A 267 -14.48 17.58 -18.63
N PRO A 268 -13.71 18.10 -19.61
CA PRO A 268 -12.37 17.58 -19.89
C PRO A 268 -11.55 17.60 -18.59
N SER A 269 -11.24 16.42 -18.06
CA SER A 269 -10.57 16.26 -16.77
C SER A 269 -9.60 15.08 -16.81
N GLU A 270 -8.62 15.15 -15.92
CA GLU A 270 -7.62 14.11 -15.73
C GLU A 270 -7.97 13.30 -14.47
N ASN A 271 -7.72 11.99 -14.50
CA ASN A 271 -7.82 11.12 -13.33
C ASN A 271 -6.41 10.89 -12.73
N LEU A 272 -6.34 10.24 -11.56
CA LEU A 272 -5.05 9.94 -10.93
C LEU A 272 -4.11 9.15 -11.83
N PHE A 273 -4.63 8.24 -12.66
CA PHE A 273 -3.80 7.49 -13.60
C PHE A 273 -3.13 8.42 -14.62
N SER A 274 -3.89 9.29 -15.30
CA SER A 274 -3.32 10.18 -16.32
C SER A 274 -2.36 11.21 -15.72
N LEU A 275 -2.70 11.76 -14.56
CA LEU A 275 -1.83 12.67 -13.80
C LEU A 275 -0.52 11.98 -13.40
N ASN A 276 -0.61 10.75 -12.87
CA ASN A 276 0.57 10.00 -12.47
C ASN A 276 1.43 9.59 -13.65
N LYS A 277 0.82 9.15 -14.75
CA LYS A 277 1.53 8.83 -16.00
C LYS A 277 2.32 10.03 -16.52
N LYS A 278 1.72 11.23 -16.47
CA LYS A 278 2.38 12.48 -16.82
C LYS A 278 3.50 12.85 -15.84
N HIS A 279 3.28 12.67 -14.54
CA HIS A 279 4.34 12.89 -13.55
C HIS A 279 5.51 11.94 -13.79
N ALA A 280 5.24 10.64 -13.96
CA ALA A 280 6.26 9.62 -14.15
C ALA A 280 7.09 9.84 -15.41
N SER A 281 6.51 10.37 -16.49
CA SER A 281 7.26 10.69 -17.72
C SER A 281 8.26 11.85 -17.54
N THR A 282 8.11 12.66 -16.49
CA THR A 282 9.07 13.72 -16.14
C THR A 282 10.21 13.24 -15.25
N ILE A 283 10.11 12.05 -14.68
CA ILE A 283 11.13 11.50 -13.78
C ILE A 283 12.40 11.18 -14.59
N GLN A 284 13.51 11.72 -14.11
CA GLN A 284 14.85 11.35 -14.57
C GLN A 284 15.53 10.55 -13.46
N PRO A 285 15.68 9.22 -13.61
CA PRO A 285 16.25 8.40 -12.56
C PRO A 285 17.66 8.85 -12.17
N THR A 286 17.91 9.08 -10.88
CA THR A 286 19.22 9.52 -10.36
C THR A 286 19.58 8.78 -9.07
N PHE A 287 20.85 8.44 -8.87
CA PHE A 287 21.34 7.82 -7.63
C PHE A 287 22.00 8.84 -6.69
N PRO A 288 21.79 8.78 -5.36
CA PRO A 288 22.29 9.78 -4.41
C PRO A 288 23.82 10.00 -4.36
N LYS A 289 24.62 9.04 -4.84
CA LYS A 289 26.09 9.06 -4.73
C LYS A 289 26.85 8.74 -6.02
N HIS A 290 26.16 8.45 -7.12
CA HIS A 290 26.80 7.99 -8.35
C HIS A 290 26.19 8.65 -9.60
N PRO A 291 26.92 9.56 -10.27
CA PRO A 291 26.59 10.00 -11.62
C PRO A 291 27.00 8.99 -12.71
N LEU A 292 27.61 7.85 -12.35
CA LEU A 292 28.09 6.81 -13.28
C LEU A 292 27.15 5.59 -13.32
N SER A 293 27.13 4.91 -14.46
CA SER A 293 26.10 3.99 -15.00
C SER A 293 25.78 2.69 -14.24
N LEU A 294 26.32 2.45 -13.04
CA LEU A 294 26.05 1.24 -12.25
C LEU A 294 25.38 1.58 -10.91
N PRO A 295 24.34 0.85 -10.50
CA PRO A 295 23.58 1.17 -9.30
C PRO A 295 24.36 0.88 -8.01
N ASP A 296 24.17 1.72 -6.99
CA ASP A 296 24.63 1.46 -5.62
C ASP A 296 23.80 0.31 -5.02
N VAL A 297 24.41 -0.88 -4.91
CA VAL A 297 23.75 -2.08 -4.41
C VAL A 297 23.30 -1.93 -2.96
N SER A 298 24.06 -1.22 -2.13
CA SER A 298 23.68 -0.98 -0.72
C SER A 298 22.46 -0.08 -0.64
N PHE A 299 22.41 0.98 -1.45
CA PHE A 299 21.23 1.82 -1.57
C PHE A 299 20.00 1.04 -2.05
N ILE A 300 20.15 0.17 -3.06
CA ILE A 300 19.03 -0.65 -3.55
C ILE A 300 18.55 -1.62 -2.46
N LYS A 301 19.46 -2.26 -1.70
CA LYS A 301 19.09 -3.11 -0.56
C LYS A 301 18.26 -2.35 0.47
N GLU A 302 18.68 -1.13 0.80
CA GLU A 302 17.94 -0.24 1.71
C GLU A 302 16.56 0.14 1.15
N LEU A 303 16.49 0.55 -0.12
CA LEU A 303 15.26 0.99 -0.78
C LEU A 303 14.19 -0.11 -0.81
N VAL A 304 14.57 -1.36 -1.06
CA VAL A 304 13.61 -2.48 -1.09
C VAL A 304 13.34 -3.06 0.31
N GLY A 305 14.10 -2.67 1.32
CA GLY A 305 13.99 -3.23 2.66
C GLY A 305 14.53 -4.66 2.79
N PHE A 306 15.60 -4.99 2.05
CA PHE A 306 16.25 -6.30 2.04
C PHE A 306 16.74 -6.70 3.44
N ASN A 307 16.51 -7.95 3.84
CA ASN A 307 17.05 -8.55 5.05
C ASN A 307 18.24 -9.44 4.67
N GLN A 308 19.39 -9.21 5.30
CA GLN A 308 20.51 -10.14 5.16
C GLN A 308 20.07 -11.53 5.67
N PRO A 309 20.26 -12.61 4.89
CA PRO A 309 19.94 -13.96 5.37
C PRO A 309 20.82 -14.38 6.54
N LEU A 310 20.34 -15.34 7.33
CA LEU A 310 21.04 -15.89 8.48
C LEU A 310 22.33 -16.62 8.05
N ASP A 311 23.40 -16.46 8.83
CA ASP A 311 24.65 -17.20 8.56
C ASP A 311 24.51 -18.70 8.76
N THR A 312 23.57 -19.15 9.61
CA THR A 312 23.30 -20.56 9.84
C THR A 312 22.23 -21.06 8.88
N VAL A 313 22.54 -22.14 8.17
CA VAL A 313 21.58 -22.83 7.30
C VAL A 313 20.90 -23.93 8.11
N ASN A 314 19.63 -23.71 8.44
CA ASN A 314 18.77 -24.72 9.02
C ASN A 314 17.89 -25.29 7.90
N ASN A 315 18.13 -26.54 7.52
CA ASN A 315 17.39 -27.22 6.47
C ASN A 315 16.71 -28.47 7.05
N VAL A 316 15.38 -28.52 7.01
CA VAL A 316 14.59 -29.59 7.64
C VAL A 316 13.88 -30.41 6.58
N PHE A 317 14.20 -31.70 6.49
CA PHE A 317 13.52 -32.65 5.60
C PHE A 317 12.18 -33.11 6.20
N THR A 318 11.12 -33.09 5.39
CA THR A 318 9.75 -33.45 5.84
C THR A 318 9.11 -34.57 5.04
N GLY A 319 9.84 -35.15 4.08
CA GLY A 319 9.41 -36.34 3.35
C GLY A 319 9.77 -36.30 1.87
N ARG A 320 9.43 -37.38 1.17
CA ARG A 320 9.76 -37.54 -0.25
C ARG A 320 8.67 -38.25 -1.03
N VAL A 321 8.65 -38.02 -2.33
CA VAL A 321 7.75 -38.66 -3.29
C VAL A 321 8.57 -39.14 -4.49
N ALA A 322 8.51 -40.44 -4.79
CA ALA A 322 9.20 -41.00 -5.95
C ALA A 322 8.42 -40.75 -7.24
N ARG A 323 9.15 -40.51 -8.33
CA ARG A 323 8.66 -40.39 -9.71
C ARG A 323 9.58 -41.18 -10.64
N LYS A 324 9.17 -41.36 -11.89
CA LYS A 324 10.02 -42.04 -12.88
C LYS A 324 11.17 -41.10 -13.29
N GLY A 325 12.41 -41.48 -12.96
CA GLY A 325 13.62 -40.73 -13.34
C GLY A 325 14.04 -39.60 -12.38
N TYR A 326 13.29 -39.36 -11.30
CA TYR A 326 13.60 -38.34 -10.29
C TYR A 326 12.82 -38.57 -8.98
N VAL A 327 13.22 -37.86 -7.92
CA VAL A 327 12.54 -37.83 -6.62
C VAL A 327 12.21 -36.39 -6.25
N ILE A 328 11.03 -36.15 -5.68
CA ILE A 328 10.67 -34.86 -5.07
C ILE A 328 10.86 -35.00 -3.56
N GLU A 329 11.80 -34.24 -3.01
CA GLU A 329 12.02 -34.12 -1.57
C GLU A 329 11.39 -32.82 -1.06
N LYS A 330 10.84 -32.84 0.15
CA LYS A 330 10.14 -31.72 0.78
C LYS A 330 10.98 -31.18 1.91
N TYR A 331 11.17 -29.87 1.92
CA TYR A 331 11.99 -29.18 2.92
C TYR A 331 11.36 -27.88 3.37
N PHE A 332 11.84 -27.37 4.51
CA PHE A 332 11.74 -25.95 4.81
C PHE A 332 13.06 -25.43 5.40
N THR A 333 13.28 -24.13 5.25
CA THR A 333 14.36 -23.39 5.90
C THR A 333 13.84 -22.17 6.65
N TYR A 334 14.70 -21.42 7.31
CA TYR A 334 14.34 -20.26 8.13
C TYR A 334 14.76 -18.97 7.43
N SER A 335 13.81 -18.04 7.32
CA SER A 335 14.08 -16.67 6.88
C SER A 335 14.63 -15.84 8.03
N SER A 336 15.47 -14.86 7.73
CA SER A 336 15.88 -13.84 8.70
C SER A 336 14.72 -12.94 9.13
N GLY A 337 13.58 -12.99 8.44
CA GLY A 337 12.34 -12.36 8.85
C GLY A 337 11.55 -13.08 9.96
N GLY A 338 12.05 -14.21 10.49
CA GLY A 338 11.41 -14.93 11.60
C GLY A 338 10.28 -15.89 11.20
N TYR A 339 10.19 -16.25 9.92
CA TYR A 339 9.24 -17.21 9.37
C TYR A 339 9.95 -18.33 8.59
N LEU A 340 9.21 -19.35 8.17
CA LEU A 340 9.74 -20.50 7.43
C LEU A 340 9.60 -20.29 5.92
N ILE A 341 10.53 -20.86 5.14
CA ILE A 341 10.46 -20.90 3.68
C ILE A 341 10.33 -22.38 3.27
N PRO A 342 9.10 -22.88 2.99
CA PRO A 342 8.90 -24.22 2.50
C PRO A 342 9.26 -24.32 1.02
N TYR A 343 9.92 -25.41 0.63
CA TYR A 343 10.32 -25.63 -0.76
C TYR A 343 10.38 -27.11 -1.13
N LEU A 344 10.26 -27.38 -2.42
CA LEU A 344 10.47 -28.70 -3.01
C LEU A 344 11.83 -28.77 -3.67
N TYR A 345 12.53 -29.88 -3.47
CA TYR A 345 13.75 -30.24 -4.18
C TYR A 345 13.47 -31.41 -5.14
N PHE A 346 13.47 -31.13 -6.44
CA PHE A 346 13.39 -32.12 -7.51
C PHE A 346 14.79 -32.62 -7.80
N LYS A 347 15.07 -33.83 -7.31
CA LYS A 347 16.36 -34.51 -7.42
C LYS A 347 16.36 -35.44 -8.63
N PRO A 348 17.16 -35.15 -9.67
CA PRO A 348 17.25 -36.02 -10.84
C PRO A 348 18.00 -37.32 -10.50
N GLU A 349 17.63 -38.42 -11.16
CA GLU A 349 18.38 -39.68 -11.05
C GLU A 349 19.79 -39.55 -11.65
N LEU A 350 19.92 -38.79 -12.74
CA LEU A 350 21.17 -38.50 -13.43
C LEU A 350 21.47 -36.99 -13.39
N PRO A 351 22.13 -36.47 -12.33
CA PRO A 351 22.41 -35.05 -12.20
C PRO A 351 23.49 -34.56 -13.17
N ASN A 352 23.30 -33.35 -13.70
CA ASN A 352 24.27 -32.66 -14.57
C ASN A 352 25.18 -31.67 -13.81
N GLY A 353 25.09 -31.65 -12.47
CA GLY A 353 25.88 -30.79 -11.58
C GLY A 353 25.35 -29.36 -11.41
N LYS A 354 24.20 -29.01 -12.01
CA LYS A 354 23.63 -27.65 -11.98
C LYS A 354 22.34 -27.60 -11.19
N ALA A 355 22.15 -26.51 -10.45
CA ALA A 355 20.94 -26.24 -9.68
C ALA A 355 20.14 -25.08 -10.29
N LEU A 356 18.81 -25.18 -10.20
CA LEU A 356 17.85 -24.15 -10.60
C LEU A 356 17.00 -23.75 -9.40
N ILE A 357 16.93 -22.47 -9.10
CA ILE A 357 15.87 -21.91 -8.26
C ILE A 357 14.72 -21.53 -9.20
N TYR A 358 13.52 -22.07 -8.96
CA TYR A 358 12.35 -21.80 -9.79
C TYR A 358 11.21 -21.21 -8.94
N VAL A 359 10.92 -19.92 -9.12
CA VAL A 359 9.89 -19.21 -8.37
C VAL A 359 8.69 -18.92 -9.26
N HIS A 360 7.49 -19.34 -8.81
CA HIS A 360 6.26 -19.31 -9.59
C HIS A 360 5.09 -18.74 -8.77
N PRO A 361 4.24 -17.86 -9.34
CA PRO A 361 3.12 -17.25 -8.61
C PRO A 361 2.08 -18.26 -8.11
N GLU A 362 1.86 -19.35 -8.85
CA GLU A 362 0.98 -20.47 -8.46
C GLU A 362 1.58 -21.42 -7.39
N GLY A 363 2.78 -21.12 -6.88
CA GLY A 363 3.43 -21.88 -5.83
C GLY A 363 3.95 -23.27 -6.22
N LYS A 364 4.68 -23.90 -5.30
CA LYS A 364 5.40 -25.16 -5.53
C LYS A 364 4.47 -26.37 -5.73
N GLU A 365 3.25 -26.34 -5.19
CA GLU A 365 2.29 -27.45 -5.31
C GLU A 365 1.80 -27.62 -6.76
N SER A 366 1.42 -26.52 -7.41
CA SER A 366 1.03 -26.53 -8.82
C SER A 366 2.18 -27.02 -9.72
N MET A 367 3.41 -26.69 -9.36
CA MET A 367 4.62 -27.10 -10.09
C MET A 367 5.01 -28.57 -9.88
N ALA A 368 4.50 -29.23 -8.84
CA ALA A 368 4.76 -30.64 -8.54
C ALA A 368 3.88 -31.62 -9.33
N LEU A 369 2.91 -31.12 -10.09
CA LEU A 369 2.04 -31.94 -10.93
C LEU A 369 2.82 -32.56 -12.11
N PRO A 370 2.53 -33.82 -12.49
CA PRO A 370 3.11 -34.42 -13.69
C PRO A 370 2.81 -33.59 -14.94
N GLY A 371 3.78 -33.49 -15.85
CA GLY A 371 3.71 -32.68 -17.06
C GLY A 371 4.06 -31.20 -16.87
N SER A 372 4.38 -30.77 -15.65
CA SER A 372 4.85 -29.40 -15.41
C SER A 372 6.17 -29.12 -16.14
N GLU A 373 6.52 -27.85 -16.28
CA GLU A 373 7.81 -27.49 -16.85
C GLU A 373 9.00 -27.93 -15.99
N LEU A 374 8.83 -28.04 -14.66
CA LEU A 374 9.86 -28.55 -13.78
C LEU A 374 10.21 -30.01 -14.07
N GLU A 375 9.21 -30.81 -14.46
CA GLU A 375 9.45 -32.21 -14.84
C GLU A 375 10.43 -32.31 -16.02
N ARG A 376 10.32 -31.42 -17.02
CA ARG A 376 11.26 -31.37 -18.14
C ARG A 376 12.66 -30.93 -17.73
N MET A 377 12.77 -30.03 -16.75
CA MET A 377 14.05 -29.56 -16.22
C MET A 377 14.77 -30.65 -15.44
N VAL A 378 14.08 -31.33 -14.52
CA VAL A 378 14.66 -32.41 -13.73
C VAL A 378 15.02 -33.61 -14.59
N GLN A 379 14.19 -33.97 -15.59
CA GLN A 379 14.53 -35.03 -16.55
C GLN A 379 15.74 -34.69 -17.43
N SER A 380 16.07 -33.40 -17.58
CA SER A 380 17.29 -32.93 -18.25
C SER A 380 18.53 -32.90 -17.33
N GLY A 381 18.41 -33.44 -16.11
CA GLY A 381 19.48 -33.58 -15.14
C GLY A 381 19.70 -32.37 -14.22
N TYR A 382 18.87 -31.34 -14.27
CA TYR A 382 18.98 -30.20 -13.36
C TYR A 382 18.40 -30.55 -11.98
N ALA A 383 19.09 -30.15 -10.92
CA ALA A 383 18.54 -30.12 -9.56
C ALA A 383 17.63 -28.89 -9.43
N VAL A 384 16.33 -29.05 -9.20
CA VAL A 384 15.39 -27.90 -9.16
C VAL A 384 14.86 -27.67 -7.75
N PHE A 385 14.95 -26.44 -7.29
CA PHE A 385 14.47 -25.98 -5.99
C PHE A 385 13.31 -24.99 -6.22
N CYS A 386 12.11 -25.35 -5.77
CA CYS A 386 10.90 -24.56 -5.97
C CYS A 386 10.30 -24.15 -4.62
N PRO A 387 10.51 -22.90 -4.17
CA PRO A 387 9.96 -22.41 -2.91
C PRO A 387 8.57 -21.82 -3.06
N ASP A 388 7.82 -21.85 -1.97
CA ASP A 388 6.71 -20.93 -1.73
C ASP A 388 7.26 -19.72 -0.96
N LEU A 389 7.28 -18.55 -1.61
CA LEU A 389 7.71 -17.29 -0.99
C LEU A 389 6.53 -16.61 -0.30
N ILE A 390 6.80 -15.57 0.53
CA ILE A 390 5.71 -14.78 1.15
C ILE A 390 4.61 -14.42 0.15
N GLY A 391 3.37 -14.71 0.49
CA GLY A 391 2.17 -14.48 -0.31
C GLY A 391 1.85 -15.57 -1.33
N ILE A 392 2.60 -16.68 -1.38
CA ILE A 392 2.46 -17.75 -2.40
C ILE A 392 2.35 -19.13 -1.74
N GLY A 393 1.45 -19.99 -2.25
CA GLY A 393 1.33 -21.40 -1.85
C GLY A 393 1.08 -21.60 -0.34
N GLU A 394 1.93 -22.38 0.34
CA GLU A 394 1.89 -22.56 1.81
C GLU A 394 2.15 -21.27 2.59
N MET A 395 2.81 -20.30 1.93
CA MET A 395 3.02 -18.94 2.41
C MET A 395 2.00 -17.97 1.80
N GLY A 396 0.95 -18.49 1.16
CA GLY A 396 -0.17 -17.78 0.53
C GLY A 396 -0.80 -16.75 1.46
N PRO A 397 -1.69 -15.88 0.95
CA PRO A 397 -1.95 -14.53 1.49
C PRO A 397 -2.48 -14.47 2.93
N GLY A 398 -2.67 -15.62 3.58
CA GLY A 398 -3.14 -15.76 4.94
C GLY A 398 -4.64 -15.49 5.03
N SER A 399 -5.10 -15.21 6.23
CA SER A 399 -6.49 -14.82 6.49
C SER A 399 -6.72 -13.30 6.38
N TYR A 400 -5.64 -12.51 6.30
CA TYR A 400 -5.71 -11.06 6.38
C TYR A 400 -6.02 -10.42 5.02
N LYS A 401 -7.21 -9.82 4.91
CA LYS A 401 -7.66 -9.14 3.67
C LYS A 401 -7.62 -7.63 3.75
N GLY A 402 -7.93 -7.06 4.92
CA GLY A 402 -8.14 -5.62 5.10
C GLY A 402 -9.29 -5.07 4.23
N ASP A 403 -9.35 -3.74 4.14
CA ASP A 403 -10.34 -2.98 3.37
C ASP A 403 -9.89 -2.67 1.92
N ALA A 404 -8.62 -2.90 1.60
CA ALA A 404 -8.00 -2.75 0.29
C ALA A 404 -7.75 -4.12 -0.37
N TYR A 405 -8.78 -4.96 -0.38
CA TYR A 405 -8.76 -6.28 -1.00
C TYR A 405 -9.33 -6.24 -2.43
N ILE A 406 -8.46 -6.45 -3.42
CA ILE A 406 -8.75 -6.28 -4.86
C ILE A 406 -8.36 -7.57 -5.60
N ASP A 407 -9.31 -8.18 -6.30
CA ASP A 407 -9.10 -9.38 -7.12
C ASP A 407 -8.30 -10.51 -6.45
N GLY A 408 -8.54 -10.74 -5.15
CA GLY A 408 -7.85 -11.77 -4.39
C GLY A 408 -6.56 -11.32 -3.70
N VAL A 409 -6.14 -10.07 -3.87
CA VAL A 409 -4.88 -9.52 -3.37
C VAL A 409 -5.14 -8.50 -2.25
N SER A 410 -4.46 -8.67 -1.12
CA SER A 410 -4.51 -7.77 0.04
C SER A 410 -3.46 -6.67 -0.10
N TYR A 411 -3.86 -5.49 -0.58
CA TYR A 411 -2.94 -4.35 -0.69
C TYR A 411 -2.52 -3.81 0.68
N ASN A 412 -3.33 -4.08 1.71
CA ASN A 412 -3.03 -3.77 3.11
C ASN A 412 -1.69 -4.36 3.56
N MET A 413 -1.30 -5.54 3.06
CA MET A 413 0.03 -6.10 3.35
C MET A 413 1.16 -5.26 2.76
N CYS A 414 0.97 -4.68 1.59
CA CYS A 414 1.92 -3.74 1.00
C CYS A 414 2.00 -2.44 1.81
N PHE A 415 0.85 -1.94 2.28
CA PHE A 415 0.80 -0.73 3.10
C PHE A 415 1.46 -0.92 4.47
N MET A 416 1.39 -2.12 5.07
CA MET A 416 2.17 -2.46 6.25
C MET A 416 3.67 -2.32 5.98
N GLY A 417 4.15 -2.97 4.91
CA GLY A 417 5.56 -2.91 4.50
C GLY A 417 6.03 -1.48 4.17
N LEU A 418 5.15 -0.69 3.56
CA LEU A 418 5.38 0.72 3.21
C LEU A 418 5.74 1.58 4.44
N GLN A 419 5.12 1.34 5.59
CA GLN A 419 5.32 2.18 6.78
C GLN A 419 6.66 1.92 7.49
N ILE A 420 7.21 0.70 7.36
CA ILE A 420 8.42 0.25 8.07
C ILE A 420 9.61 -0.05 7.14
N ASN A 421 9.50 0.30 5.85
CA ASN A 421 10.47 -0.02 4.81
C ASN A 421 10.80 -1.52 4.72
N LYS A 422 9.75 -2.35 4.61
CA LYS A 422 9.82 -3.80 4.37
C LYS A 422 8.91 -4.19 3.23
N THR A 423 9.38 -4.03 2.00
CA THR A 423 8.58 -4.37 0.81
C THR A 423 8.49 -5.88 0.63
N VAL A 424 7.41 -6.36 0.01
CA VAL A 424 7.27 -7.78 -0.37
C VAL A 424 8.39 -8.20 -1.33
N VAL A 425 8.84 -7.29 -2.22
CA VAL A 425 10.00 -7.50 -3.08
C VAL A 425 11.28 -7.75 -2.27
N GLY A 426 11.56 -6.92 -1.27
CA GLY A 426 12.74 -7.06 -0.42
C GLY A 426 12.74 -8.36 0.39
N LEU A 427 11.59 -8.72 0.98
CA LEU A 427 11.42 -9.97 1.72
C LEU A 427 11.59 -11.20 0.81
N ARG A 428 10.90 -11.24 -0.34
CA ARG A 428 11.05 -12.32 -1.33
C ARG A 428 12.48 -12.42 -1.87
N SER A 429 13.15 -11.30 -2.09
CA SER A 429 14.56 -11.28 -2.50
C SER A 429 15.46 -11.90 -1.42
N SER A 430 15.20 -11.59 -0.16
CA SER A 430 15.91 -12.15 1.00
C SER A 430 15.72 -13.67 1.08
N ASP A 431 14.49 -14.14 0.86
CA ASP A 431 14.14 -15.56 0.87
C ASP A 431 14.82 -16.34 -0.28
N ILE A 432 14.91 -15.74 -1.48
CA ILE A 432 15.63 -16.34 -2.63
C ILE A 432 17.13 -16.48 -2.31
N VAL A 433 17.75 -15.44 -1.73
CA VAL A 433 19.17 -15.49 -1.31
C VAL A 433 19.37 -16.53 -0.20
N ALA A 434 18.44 -16.63 0.75
CA ALA A 434 18.47 -17.65 1.81
C ALA A 434 18.41 -19.07 1.23
N LEU A 435 17.48 -19.32 0.30
CA LEU A 435 17.39 -20.62 -0.40
C LEU A 435 18.67 -20.93 -1.17
N ARG A 436 19.27 -19.93 -1.83
CA ARG A 436 20.56 -20.10 -2.50
C ARG A 436 21.66 -20.50 -1.52
N GLN A 437 21.69 -19.97 -0.28
CA GLN A 437 22.61 -20.43 0.78
C GLN A 437 22.39 -21.88 1.17
N VAL A 438 21.14 -22.31 1.27
CA VAL A 438 20.81 -23.71 1.52
C VAL A 438 21.35 -24.60 0.40
N ILE A 439 21.14 -24.21 -0.86
CA ILE A 439 21.59 -24.98 -2.03
C ILE A 439 23.12 -25.17 -2.01
N THR A 440 23.87 -24.11 -1.74
CA THR A 440 25.35 -24.21 -1.67
C THR A 440 25.80 -25.05 -0.47
N ARG A 441 25.28 -24.78 0.74
CA ARG A 441 25.86 -25.33 1.97
C ARG A 441 25.31 -26.70 2.35
N ALA A 442 24.04 -26.97 2.08
CA ALA A 442 23.39 -28.23 2.42
C ALA A 442 23.38 -29.23 1.26
N PHE A 443 23.28 -28.74 0.01
CA PHE A 443 23.21 -29.59 -1.18
C PHE A 443 24.48 -29.56 -2.04
N LEU A 444 25.47 -28.73 -1.70
CA LEU A 444 26.79 -28.67 -2.34
C LEU A 444 26.75 -28.36 -3.85
N PHE A 445 25.80 -27.53 -4.27
CA PHE A 445 25.77 -27.00 -5.64
C PHE A 445 26.38 -25.60 -5.71
N ASP A 446 27.35 -25.42 -6.61
CA ASP A 446 27.99 -24.12 -6.88
C ASP A 446 27.59 -23.53 -8.24
N ASP A 447 26.99 -24.31 -9.14
CA ASP A 447 26.49 -23.85 -10.45
C ASP A 447 24.99 -23.61 -10.40
N ILE A 448 24.58 -22.45 -9.86
CA ILE A 448 23.19 -22.11 -9.55
C ILE A 448 22.68 -21.04 -10.51
N TYR A 449 21.53 -21.32 -11.13
CA TYR A 449 20.77 -20.38 -11.95
C TYR A 449 19.38 -20.21 -11.37
N ALA A 450 18.69 -19.15 -11.75
CA ALA A 450 17.36 -18.87 -11.22
C ALA A 450 16.38 -18.44 -12.30
N ILE A 451 15.13 -18.84 -12.11
CA ILE A 451 14.04 -18.64 -13.05
C ILE A 451 12.84 -18.08 -12.28
N SER A 452 12.22 -17.04 -12.81
CA SER A 452 10.99 -16.47 -12.25
C SER A 452 9.92 -16.31 -13.31
N VAL A 453 8.66 -16.37 -12.88
CA VAL A 453 7.48 -16.11 -13.71
C VAL A 453 6.75 -14.86 -13.23
N ASP A 454 6.29 -14.04 -14.19
CA ASP A 454 5.51 -12.83 -14.04
C ASP A 454 6.08 -11.87 -12.98
N GLU A 455 5.28 -11.48 -11.99
CA GLU A 455 5.64 -10.47 -10.97
C GLU A 455 6.85 -10.85 -10.13
N LEU A 456 7.23 -12.14 -10.12
CA LEU A 456 8.43 -12.61 -9.41
C LEU A 456 9.74 -12.25 -10.13
N ALA A 457 9.67 -11.70 -11.34
CA ALA A 457 10.82 -11.12 -12.01
C ALA A 457 11.50 -10.02 -11.17
N SER A 458 10.71 -9.16 -10.51
CA SER A 458 11.27 -8.12 -9.65
C SER A 458 12.11 -8.69 -8.50
N PRO A 459 11.55 -9.50 -7.57
CA PRO A 459 12.34 -10.02 -6.45
C PRO A 459 13.51 -10.90 -6.91
N LEU A 460 13.38 -11.63 -8.03
CA LEU A 460 14.50 -12.43 -8.52
C LEU A 460 15.66 -11.57 -9.05
N LEU A 461 15.37 -10.51 -9.80
CA LEU A 461 16.41 -9.59 -10.30
C LEU A 461 17.12 -8.87 -9.15
N HIS A 462 16.39 -8.48 -8.11
CA HIS A 462 16.99 -7.92 -6.90
C HIS A 462 17.86 -8.95 -6.17
N ALA A 463 17.37 -10.18 -5.97
CA ALA A 463 18.16 -11.25 -5.36
C ALA A 463 19.47 -11.53 -6.13
N ALA A 464 19.41 -11.57 -7.47
CA ALA A 464 20.58 -11.76 -8.32
C ALA A 464 21.56 -10.57 -8.24
N LEU A 465 21.07 -9.33 -8.11
CA LEU A 465 21.94 -8.19 -7.86
C LEU A 465 22.66 -8.31 -6.50
N PHE A 466 21.95 -8.78 -5.48
CA PHE A 466 22.46 -8.84 -4.11
C PHE A 466 23.39 -10.02 -3.84
N ASP A 467 23.37 -11.02 -4.72
CA ASP A 467 24.08 -12.28 -4.56
C ASP A 467 24.70 -12.77 -5.87
N GLU A 468 26.01 -12.61 -5.97
CA GLU A 468 26.80 -12.99 -7.15
C GLU A 468 26.88 -14.50 -7.37
N ALA A 469 26.52 -15.33 -6.37
CA ALA A 469 26.52 -16.78 -6.52
C ALA A 469 25.40 -17.30 -7.44
N ILE A 470 24.40 -16.46 -7.76
CA ILE A 470 23.43 -16.74 -8.83
C ILE A 470 24.09 -16.38 -10.16
N LYS A 471 24.49 -17.39 -10.94
CA LYS A 471 25.32 -17.26 -12.15
C LYS A 471 24.53 -16.88 -13.41
N GLY A 472 23.22 -17.06 -13.40
CA GLY A 472 22.36 -16.56 -14.47
C GLY A 472 20.88 -16.55 -14.10
N VAL A 473 20.15 -15.67 -14.77
CA VAL A 473 18.75 -15.35 -14.48
C VAL A 473 17.92 -15.44 -15.76
N LEU A 474 16.78 -16.12 -15.68
CA LEU A 474 15.77 -16.14 -16.71
C LEU A 474 14.45 -15.62 -16.14
N THR A 475 13.91 -14.54 -16.70
CA THR A 475 12.56 -14.07 -16.34
C THR A 475 11.58 -14.41 -17.46
N ILE A 476 10.37 -14.80 -17.09
CA ILE A 476 9.31 -15.22 -18.02
C ILE A 476 8.06 -14.41 -17.71
N GLY A 477 7.31 -13.98 -18.73
CA GLY A 477 6.03 -13.30 -18.55
C GLY A 477 6.06 -11.83 -18.91
N ASP A 478 4.97 -11.11 -18.63
CA ASP A 478 4.76 -9.76 -19.16
C ASP A 478 5.29 -8.65 -18.20
N PHE A 479 5.71 -9.02 -16.99
CA PHE A 479 6.24 -8.08 -15.99
C PHE A 479 7.75 -7.89 -16.14
N ALA A 480 8.16 -6.96 -17.01
CA ALA A 480 9.57 -6.66 -17.29
C ALA A 480 10.06 -5.29 -16.78
N THR A 481 9.15 -4.38 -16.42
CA THR A 481 9.46 -2.98 -16.07
C THR A 481 8.35 -2.38 -15.20
N TYR A 482 8.75 -1.55 -14.23
CA TYR A 482 7.85 -0.73 -13.43
C TYR A 482 7.17 0.35 -14.26
N SER A 483 7.84 0.88 -15.29
CA SER A 483 7.27 1.88 -16.19
C SER A 483 6.05 1.36 -16.95
N THR A 484 6.04 0.08 -17.36
CA THR A 484 4.82 -0.49 -17.98
C THR A 484 3.64 -0.47 -17.00
N LEU A 485 3.88 -0.76 -15.72
CA LEU A 485 2.82 -0.70 -14.70
C LEU A 485 2.23 0.70 -14.58
N VAL A 486 3.07 1.74 -14.56
CA VAL A 486 2.62 3.15 -14.48
C VAL A 486 1.96 3.64 -15.77
N ASN A 487 2.26 3.01 -16.92
CA ASN A 487 1.69 3.38 -18.22
C ASN A 487 0.42 2.62 -18.60
N THR A 488 0.03 1.62 -17.81
CA THR A 488 -1.15 0.76 -18.03
C THR A 488 -2.25 1.11 -17.03
N GLU A 489 -3.38 1.62 -17.52
CA GLU A 489 -4.48 2.07 -16.65
C GLU A 489 -5.08 0.94 -15.81
N TYR A 490 -5.34 -0.21 -16.45
CA TYR A 490 -5.86 -1.41 -15.83
C TYR A 490 -4.78 -2.49 -15.83
N TYR A 491 -4.06 -2.58 -14.72
CA TYR A 491 -3.02 -3.56 -14.48
C TYR A 491 -3.52 -4.75 -13.63
N ASP A 492 -2.80 -5.88 -13.69
CA ASP A 492 -3.07 -7.05 -12.84
C ASP A 492 -2.79 -6.75 -11.37
N SER A 493 -3.78 -6.90 -10.49
CA SER A 493 -3.69 -6.57 -9.07
C SER A 493 -2.54 -7.30 -8.34
N ARG A 494 -2.10 -8.46 -8.83
CA ARG A 494 -0.95 -9.21 -8.30
C ARG A 494 0.35 -8.41 -8.36
N HIS A 495 0.46 -7.45 -9.29
CA HIS A 495 1.60 -6.56 -9.40
C HIS A 495 1.77 -5.63 -8.18
N ALA A 496 0.77 -5.51 -7.30
CA ALA A 496 0.91 -4.80 -6.02
C ALA A 496 2.02 -5.39 -5.13
N PHE A 497 2.27 -6.70 -5.21
CA PHE A 497 3.39 -7.33 -4.49
C PHE A 497 4.77 -7.06 -5.11
N SER A 498 4.81 -6.41 -6.28
CA SER A 498 6.04 -5.87 -6.86
C SER A 498 6.32 -4.42 -6.45
N LEU A 499 5.46 -3.81 -5.63
CA LEU A 499 5.61 -2.43 -5.19
C LEU A 499 6.93 -2.21 -4.42
N VAL A 500 7.75 -1.31 -4.95
CA VAL A 500 8.89 -0.70 -4.25
C VAL A 500 8.66 0.82 -4.26
N PRO A 501 8.36 1.44 -3.11
CA PRO A 501 8.10 2.88 -3.05
C PRO A 501 9.27 3.69 -3.59
N ASN A 502 8.96 4.72 -4.38
CA ASN A 502 9.90 5.65 -5.00
C ASN A 502 10.86 5.04 -6.04
N VAL A 503 10.68 3.77 -6.45
CA VAL A 503 11.68 3.07 -7.27
C VAL A 503 12.01 3.80 -8.57
N LEU A 504 11.01 4.36 -9.26
CA LEU A 504 11.22 5.04 -10.54
C LEU A 504 12.03 6.34 -10.42
N LEU A 505 12.12 6.93 -9.23
CA LEU A 505 13.03 8.07 -8.97
C LEU A 505 14.50 7.66 -9.11
N TYR A 506 14.81 6.38 -8.98
CA TYR A 506 16.16 5.85 -8.91
C TYR A 506 16.47 4.89 -10.07
N TYR A 507 15.58 3.95 -10.38
CA TYR A 507 15.78 2.98 -11.46
C TYR A 507 14.49 2.31 -11.93
N ASP A 508 14.62 1.57 -13.04
CA ASP A 508 13.66 0.58 -13.51
C ASP A 508 14.36 -0.80 -13.63
N LEU A 509 13.61 -1.90 -13.69
CA LEU A 509 14.14 -3.28 -13.71
C LEU A 509 15.21 -3.53 -14.79
N PRO A 510 15.16 -2.95 -16.01
CA PRO A 510 16.24 -3.10 -17.00
C PRO A 510 17.61 -2.53 -16.56
N ILE A 511 17.67 -1.71 -15.51
CA ILE A 511 18.96 -1.32 -14.91
C ILE A 511 19.55 -2.50 -14.14
N LEU A 512 18.74 -3.28 -13.41
CA LEU A 512 19.20 -4.43 -12.66
C LEU A 512 19.75 -5.53 -13.58
N THR A 513 19.10 -5.76 -14.73
CA THR A 513 19.56 -6.74 -15.73
C THR A 513 20.94 -6.39 -16.31
N ARG A 514 21.23 -5.09 -16.46
CA ARG A 514 22.56 -4.60 -16.86
C ARG A 514 23.57 -4.70 -15.71
N ALA A 515 23.14 -4.42 -14.49
CA ALA A 515 23.99 -4.43 -13.31
C ALA A 515 24.49 -5.83 -12.92
N ILE A 516 23.77 -6.89 -13.30
CA ILE A 516 24.23 -8.27 -13.06
C ILE A 516 25.26 -8.77 -14.08
N ALA A 517 25.52 -8.03 -15.16
CA ALA A 517 26.55 -8.39 -16.14
C ALA A 517 27.93 -8.52 -15.47
N PRO A 518 28.80 -9.46 -15.93
CA PRO A 518 28.70 -10.28 -17.13
C PRO A 518 27.89 -11.58 -16.95
N ARG A 519 27.19 -11.76 -15.81
CA ARG A 519 26.34 -12.94 -15.60
C ARG A 519 25.21 -12.99 -16.60
N LYS A 520 24.78 -14.21 -16.94
CA LYS A 520 23.88 -14.42 -18.08
C LYS A 520 22.45 -14.05 -17.71
N TYR A 521 21.80 -13.29 -18.58
CA TYR A 521 20.41 -12.87 -18.42
C TYR A 521 19.62 -13.14 -19.71
N ALA A 522 18.37 -13.54 -19.57
CA ALA A 522 17.41 -13.61 -20.66
C ALA A 522 15.99 -13.33 -20.15
N HIS A 523 15.17 -12.79 -21.04
CA HIS A 523 13.74 -12.64 -20.84
C HIS A 523 12.99 -13.45 -21.90
N LEU A 524 11.86 -14.03 -21.53
CA LEU A 524 10.91 -14.67 -22.45
C LEU A 524 9.52 -14.08 -22.21
N ASP A 525 8.93 -13.50 -23.26
CA ASP A 525 7.56 -13.01 -23.21
C ASP A 525 6.58 -14.17 -22.94
N GLY A 526 5.43 -13.91 -22.29
CA GLY A 526 4.52 -14.92 -21.74
C GLY A 526 3.92 -15.95 -22.73
N LYS A 527 4.17 -15.83 -24.04
CA LYS A 527 3.70 -16.78 -25.06
C LYS A 527 4.71 -17.88 -25.33
N GLY A 528 4.67 -18.89 -24.48
CA GLY A 528 5.24 -20.21 -24.72
C GLY A 528 6.71 -20.36 -24.34
N ALA A 529 7.01 -21.38 -23.54
CA ALA A 529 7.62 -22.62 -24.04
C ALA A 529 8.56 -23.25 -23.00
N GLY A 530 8.13 -24.36 -22.38
CA GLY A 530 9.09 -25.27 -21.74
C GLY A 530 10.28 -25.64 -22.63
N PRO A 531 10.11 -25.86 -23.95
CA PRO A 531 11.23 -26.03 -24.86
C PRO A 531 12.14 -24.79 -24.99
N ALA A 532 11.60 -23.55 -25.01
CA ALA A 532 12.41 -22.34 -25.11
C ALA A 532 13.15 -22.04 -23.80
N ILE A 533 12.53 -22.31 -22.65
CA ILE A 533 13.15 -22.18 -21.33
C ILE A 533 14.40 -23.08 -21.26
N LEU A 534 14.26 -24.36 -21.60
CA LEU A 534 15.39 -25.29 -21.63
C LEU A 534 16.48 -24.88 -22.64
N ALA A 535 16.09 -24.36 -23.81
CA ALA A 535 17.06 -23.87 -24.80
C ALA A 535 17.87 -22.68 -24.27
N LYS A 536 17.22 -21.71 -23.61
CA LYS A 536 17.88 -20.54 -23.02
C LYS A 536 18.82 -20.94 -21.88
N ILE A 537 18.37 -21.81 -20.97
CA ILE A 537 19.19 -22.27 -19.84
C ILE A 537 20.39 -23.09 -20.33
N LYS A 538 20.22 -23.96 -21.35
CA LYS A 538 21.35 -24.66 -21.96
C LYS A 538 22.39 -23.66 -22.49
N GLY A 539 21.94 -22.59 -23.14
CA GLY A 539 22.80 -21.47 -23.56
C GLY A 539 23.50 -20.75 -22.39
N PHE A 540 22.90 -20.73 -21.20
CA PHE A 540 23.56 -20.22 -20.01
C PHE A 540 24.76 -21.06 -19.56
N SER A 541 24.82 -22.30 -19.99
CA SER A 541 25.90 -23.21 -19.59
C SER A 541 26.90 -23.56 -20.70
N ALA A 542 26.69 -23.05 -21.93
CA ALA A 542 27.70 -23.11 -22.97
C ALA A 542 28.87 -22.17 -22.62
N LYS A 543 30.10 -22.70 -22.65
CA LYS A 543 31.34 -21.96 -22.37
C LYS A 543 31.61 -20.90 -23.43
#